data_AF-A0AAW5VUA1-F1
#
_entry.id   AF-A0AAW5VUA1-F1
#
_cell.length_a   1.000
_cell.length_b   1.000
_cell.length_c   1.000
_cell.angle_alpha   90.00
_cell.angle_beta   90.00
_cell.angle_gamma   90.00
#
_symmetry.space_group_name_H-M   'P 1'
#
loop_
_entity.id
_entity.type
_entity.pdbx_description
1 polymer ?
#
loop_
_entity_poly.entity_id
_entity_poly.type
_entity_poly.pdbx_seq_one_letter_code
_entity_poly.pdbx_strand_id
1 'polypeptide(L)'
;MPPKLENFLPITATIAITIFVAKEIIEYFKRKKNDKNKLNAIKNFLGQEIHQLSYDIRNSSFILSNYIDTFRNFKNLSYEIVTLKNDKYQFRVADETSEHFSSSTFPTFSNIWYEKTALLIAELDFKLFQEIQKFYNDTLDFKHKQELIIETLTHNSPTFNEEQIIEYFEMTSEENKEYLDAAYKIYNRVTGEKIIWPSKGKSNK
;
A
#
# COMPACT_ATOMS: atom_id res chain seq x y z
N MET A 1 31.17 -69.28 -19.41
CA MET A 1 31.44 -68.09 -20.26
C MET A 1 31.29 -66.85 -19.40
N PRO A 2 32.35 -66.04 -19.22
CA PRO A 2 32.22 -64.79 -18.48
C PRO A 2 31.31 -63.84 -19.26
N PRO A 3 30.38 -63.11 -18.61
CA PRO A 3 29.56 -62.13 -19.29
C PRO A 3 30.47 -61.04 -19.86
N LYS A 4 30.34 -60.76 -21.16
CA LYS A 4 31.14 -59.76 -21.86
C LYS A 4 30.96 -58.39 -21.19
N LEU A 5 32.07 -57.78 -20.77
CA LEU A 5 32.13 -56.44 -20.14
C LEU A 5 31.37 -55.38 -20.95
N GLU A 6 31.31 -55.55 -22.28
CA GLU A 6 30.61 -54.70 -23.24
C GLU A 6 29.10 -54.54 -22.96
N ASN A 7 28.46 -55.52 -22.29
CA ASN A 7 27.03 -55.45 -21.96
C ASN A 7 26.73 -54.65 -20.69
N PHE A 8 27.73 -54.38 -19.83
CA PHE A 8 27.52 -53.63 -18.58
C PHE A 8 27.61 -52.12 -18.76
N LEU A 9 28.44 -51.64 -19.70
CA LEU A 9 28.61 -50.22 -20.02
C LEU A 9 27.31 -49.50 -20.46
N PRO A 10 26.47 -50.07 -21.35
CA PRO A 10 25.20 -49.46 -21.73
C PRO A 10 24.20 -49.40 -20.58
N ILE A 11 24.21 -50.41 -19.71
CA ILE A 11 23.31 -50.51 -18.56
C ILE A 11 23.68 -49.47 -17.51
N THR A 12 24.96 -49.34 -17.16
CA THR A 12 25.41 -48.32 -16.20
C THR A 12 25.18 -46.90 -16.71
N ALA A 13 25.39 -46.63 -18.00
CA ALA A 13 25.06 -45.35 -18.62
C ALA A 13 23.55 -45.04 -18.52
N THR A 14 22.69 -46.02 -18.82
CA THR A 14 21.23 -45.88 -18.73
C THR A 14 20.77 -45.60 -17.29
N ILE A 15 21.34 -46.31 -16.32
CA ILE A 15 21.06 -46.09 -14.89
C ILE A 15 21.52 -44.69 -14.47
N ALA A 16 22.71 -44.25 -14.87
CA ALA A 16 23.24 -42.93 -14.55
C ALA A 16 22.35 -41.80 -15.12
N ILE A 17 21.90 -41.92 -16.37
CA ILE A 17 20.96 -40.97 -16.99
C ILE A 17 19.64 -40.95 -16.22
N THR A 18 19.11 -42.11 -15.85
CA THR A 18 17.84 -42.22 -15.11
C THR A 18 17.94 -41.55 -13.73
N ILE A 19 19.05 -41.78 -13.01
CA ILE A 19 19.31 -41.13 -11.71
C ILE A 19 19.46 -39.62 -11.89
N PHE A 20 20.16 -39.16 -12.92
CA PHE A 20 20.34 -37.74 -13.19
C PHE A 20 19.00 -37.05 -13.48
N VAL A 21 18.16 -37.64 -14.33
CA VAL A 21 16.81 -37.13 -14.62
C VAL A 21 15.94 -37.11 -13.37
N ALA A 22 15.94 -38.18 -12.57
CA ALA A 22 15.19 -38.23 -11.32
C ALA A 22 15.65 -37.15 -10.33
N LYS A 23 16.96 -36.92 -10.22
CA LYS A 23 17.54 -35.85 -9.40
C LYS A 23 17.08 -34.47 -9.88
N GLU A 24 17.16 -34.19 -11.17
CA GLU A 24 16.77 -32.90 -11.74
C GLU A 24 15.28 -32.61 -11.52
N ILE A 25 14.42 -33.63 -11.65
CA ILE A 25 13.00 -33.53 -11.33
C ILE A 25 12.79 -33.17 -9.84
N ILE A 26 13.49 -33.84 -8.92
CA ILE A 26 13.41 -33.53 -7.48
C ILE A 26 13.91 -32.11 -7.19
N GLU A 27 15.01 -31.70 -7.80
CA GLU A 27 15.55 -30.34 -7.66
C GLU A 27 14.58 -29.29 -8.18
N TYR A 28 13.96 -29.53 -9.33
CA TYR A 28 12.93 -28.65 -9.89
C TYR A 28 11.74 -28.46 -8.94
N PHE A 29 11.21 -29.55 -8.37
CA PHE A 29 10.12 -29.45 -7.40
C PHE A 29 10.54 -28.72 -6.10
N LYS A 30 11.78 -28.94 -5.64
CA LYS A 30 12.33 -28.22 -4.48
C LYS A 30 12.45 -26.73 -4.75
N ARG A 31 12.96 -26.33 -5.93
CA ARG A 31 13.04 -24.92 -6.36
C ARG A 31 11.65 -24.29 -6.41
N LYS A 32 10.69 -24.94 -7.08
CA LYS A 32 9.31 -24.45 -7.19
C LYS A 32 8.63 -24.27 -5.83
N LYS A 33 8.85 -25.20 -4.88
CA LYS A 33 8.34 -25.07 -3.50
C LYS A 33 8.99 -23.87 -2.77
N ASN A 34 10.30 -23.69 -2.94
CA ASN A 34 11.02 -22.58 -2.35
C ASN A 34 10.52 -21.22 -2.89
N ASP A 35 10.33 -21.11 -4.20
CA ASP A 35 9.83 -19.91 -4.85
C ASP A 35 8.41 -19.56 -4.38
N LYS A 36 7.54 -20.57 -4.24
CA LYS A 36 6.21 -20.39 -3.64
C LYS A 36 6.29 -19.88 -2.20
N ASN A 37 7.18 -20.43 -1.38
CA ASN A 37 7.34 -20.02 0.01
C ASN A 37 7.87 -18.58 0.12
N LYS A 38 8.85 -18.22 -0.72
CA LYS A 38 9.36 -16.85 -0.82
C LYS A 38 8.26 -15.87 -1.22
N LEU A 39 7.50 -16.20 -2.26
CA LEU A 39 6.39 -15.36 -2.72
C LEU A 39 5.34 -15.16 -1.62
N ASN A 40 4.99 -16.22 -0.87
CA ASN A 40 4.06 -16.11 0.25
C ASN A 40 4.60 -15.22 1.38
N ALA A 41 5.88 -15.32 1.71
CA ALA A 41 6.49 -14.45 2.73
C ALA A 41 6.43 -12.97 2.30
N ILE A 42 6.77 -12.67 1.03
CA ILE A 42 6.67 -11.34 0.46
C ILE A 42 5.23 -10.81 0.52
N LYS A 43 4.26 -11.64 0.12
CA LYS A 43 2.83 -11.29 0.18
C LYS A 43 2.37 -10.93 1.59
N ASN A 44 2.86 -11.59 2.63
CA ASN A 44 2.50 -11.25 4.00
C ASN A 44 2.97 -9.84 4.40
N PHE A 45 4.22 -9.47 4.07
CA PHE A 45 4.74 -8.13 4.36
C PHE A 45 4.00 -7.05 3.55
N LEU A 46 3.78 -7.29 2.26
CA LEU A 46 3.04 -6.36 1.42
C LEU A 46 1.58 -6.24 1.83
N GLY A 47 0.95 -7.33 2.26
CA GLY A 47 -0.42 -7.30 2.77
C GLY A 47 -0.56 -6.34 3.95
N GLN A 48 0.39 -6.36 4.89
CA GLN A 48 0.40 -5.44 6.03
C GLN A 48 0.63 -3.98 5.58
N GLU A 49 1.58 -3.74 4.68
CA GLU A 49 1.85 -2.39 4.16
C GLU A 49 0.66 -1.84 3.38
N ILE A 50 0.06 -2.62 2.47
CA ILE A 50 -1.14 -2.27 1.70
C ILE A 50 -2.32 -1.99 2.64
N HIS A 51 -2.51 -2.81 3.68
CA HIS A 51 -3.56 -2.57 4.66
C HIS A 51 -3.38 -1.23 5.37
N GLN A 52 -2.15 -0.93 5.83
CA GLN A 52 -1.84 0.36 6.44
C GLN A 52 -2.05 1.51 5.46
N LEU A 53 -1.56 1.41 4.23
CA LEU A 53 -1.76 2.41 3.18
C LEU A 53 -3.25 2.66 2.89
N SER A 54 -4.07 1.62 2.88
CA SER A 54 -5.52 1.77 2.69
C SER A 54 -6.18 2.55 3.83
N TYR A 55 -5.70 2.37 5.07
CA TYR A 55 -6.15 3.14 6.22
C TYR A 55 -5.70 4.59 6.10
N ASP A 56 -4.46 4.81 5.68
CA ASP A 56 -3.87 6.14 5.51
C ASP A 56 -4.59 6.95 4.43
N ILE A 57 -4.87 6.37 3.26
CA ILE A 57 -5.67 7.01 2.20
C ILE A 57 -7.04 7.43 2.74
N ARG A 58 -7.71 6.52 3.45
CA ARG A 58 -9.02 6.78 4.05
C ARG A 58 -8.98 7.87 5.10
N ASN A 59 -7.99 7.83 6.00
CA ASN A 59 -7.83 8.80 7.07
C ASN A 59 -7.50 10.19 6.51
N SER A 60 -6.61 10.28 5.52
CA SER A 60 -6.32 11.53 4.82
C SER A 60 -7.58 12.13 4.19
N SER A 61 -8.34 11.32 3.45
CA SER A 61 -9.61 11.75 2.85
C SER A 61 -10.61 12.24 3.91
N PHE A 62 -10.67 11.59 5.07
CA PHE A 62 -11.52 11.99 6.19
C PHE A 62 -11.09 13.33 6.80
N ILE A 63 -9.79 13.55 7.01
CA ILE A 63 -9.25 14.80 7.55
C ILE A 63 -9.56 15.97 6.62
N LEU A 64 -9.32 15.79 5.31
CA LEU A 64 -9.60 16.81 4.30
C LEU A 64 -11.10 17.09 4.18
N SER A 65 -11.95 16.07 4.27
CA SER A 65 -13.39 16.26 4.29
C SER A 65 -13.86 17.07 5.52
N ASN A 66 -13.30 16.78 6.71
CA ASN A 66 -13.60 17.56 7.92
C ASN A 66 -13.09 19.00 7.82
N TYR A 67 -11.93 19.22 7.18
CA TYR A 67 -11.41 20.55 6.90
C TYR A 67 -12.43 21.38 6.13
N ILE A 68 -12.92 20.84 5.01
CA ILE A 68 -13.89 21.51 4.12
C ILE A 68 -15.21 21.78 4.84
N ASP A 69 -15.69 20.80 5.60
CA ASP A 69 -16.92 20.95 6.39
C ASP A 69 -16.78 22.07 7.44
N THR A 70 -15.62 22.12 8.12
CA THR A 70 -15.29 23.17 9.09
C THR A 70 -15.26 24.54 8.42
N PHE A 71 -14.53 24.67 7.31
CA PHE A 71 -14.41 25.90 6.52
C PHE A 71 -15.77 26.45 6.09
N ARG A 72 -16.65 25.60 5.56
CA ARG A 72 -17.93 26.03 4.97
C ARG A 72 -19.02 26.29 6.01
N ASN A 73 -19.11 25.44 7.02
CA ASN A 73 -20.29 25.38 7.87
C ASN A 73 -20.09 25.99 9.26
N PHE A 74 -18.84 26.20 9.69
CA PHE A 74 -18.54 26.59 11.07
C PHE A 74 -17.69 27.87 11.14
N LYS A 75 -18.36 29.02 11.01
CA LYS A 75 -17.73 30.35 11.07
C LYS A 75 -17.22 30.76 12.46
N ASN A 76 -17.64 30.06 13.51
CA ASN A 76 -17.29 30.36 14.91
C ASN A 76 -16.19 29.43 15.44
N LEU A 77 -15.56 28.63 14.57
CA LEU A 77 -14.46 27.76 14.92
C LEU A 77 -13.18 28.33 14.35
N SER A 78 -12.14 28.37 15.20
CA SER A 78 -10.77 28.54 14.74
C SER A 78 -10.24 27.20 14.24
N TYR A 79 -9.58 27.19 13.10
CA TYR A 79 -8.93 26.00 12.56
C TYR A 79 -7.60 26.35 11.90
N GLU A 80 -6.67 25.41 11.95
CA GLU A 80 -5.34 25.56 11.38
C GLU A 80 -4.78 24.19 10.97
N ILE A 81 -3.85 24.20 10.02
CA ILE A 81 -2.94 23.09 9.79
C ILE A 81 -1.58 23.51 10.32
N VAL A 82 -1.01 22.71 11.22
CA VAL A 82 0.31 22.96 11.80
C VAL A 82 1.31 21.89 11.44
N THR A 83 2.57 22.30 11.34
CA THR A 83 3.71 21.39 11.21
C THR A 83 4.21 20.95 12.60
N LEU A 84 4.24 19.65 12.83
CA LEU A 84 4.78 19.03 14.04
C LEU A 84 6.31 18.89 13.94
N LYS A 85 6.99 18.64 15.08
CA LYS A 85 8.46 18.50 15.16
C LYS A 85 9.07 17.35 14.33
N ASN A 86 8.24 16.49 13.76
CA ASN A 86 8.64 15.34 12.95
C ASN A 86 8.18 15.50 11.48
N ASP A 87 8.02 16.74 11.03
CA ASP A 87 7.56 17.10 9.68
C ASP A 87 6.19 16.49 9.31
N LYS A 88 5.41 16.10 10.32
CA LYS A 88 4.02 15.68 10.12
C LYS A 88 3.10 16.86 10.23
N TYR A 89 2.01 16.81 9.49
CA TYR A 89 0.99 17.85 9.53
C TYR A 89 -0.18 17.43 10.42
N GLN A 90 -0.74 18.39 11.13
CA GLN A 90 -1.89 18.18 12.00
C GLN A 90 -2.94 19.23 11.73
N PHE A 91 -4.14 18.78 11.39
CA PHE A 91 -5.34 19.63 11.36
C PHE A 91 -5.86 19.82 12.78
N ARG A 92 -6.10 21.06 13.20
CA ARG A 92 -6.62 21.42 14.52
C ARG A 92 -7.87 22.27 14.37
N VAL A 93 -8.83 22.04 15.25
CA VAL A 93 -10.07 22.81 15.35
C VAL A 93 -10.35 23.12 16.82
N ALA A 94 -10.64 24.38 17.13
CA ALA A 94 -11.10 24.82 18.44
C ALA A 94 -12.23 25.84 18.31
N ASP A 95 -13.15 25.82 19.28
CA ASP A 95 -14.05 26.95 19.52
C ASP A 95 -13.20 28.18 19.86
N GLU A 96 -13.56 29.37 19.36
CA GLU A 96 -12.87 30.64 19.65
C GLU A 96 -12.68 30.89 21.16
N THR A 97 -13.52 30.29 22.00
CA THR A 97 -13.51 30.41 23.46
C THR A 97 -12.78 29.28 24.20
N SER A 98 -12.29 28.26 23.50
CA SER A 98 -11.72 27.05 24.10
C SER A 98 -10.20 26.99 23.94
N GLU A 99 -9.49 26.71 25.03
CA GLU A 99 -8.04 26.38 24.98
C GLU A 99 -7.77 24.95 24.50
N HIS A 100 -8.82 24.14 24.31
CA HIS A 100 -8.71 22.76 23.86
C HIS A 100 -9.00 22.62 22.36
N PHE A 101 -8.04 22.00 21.66
CA PHE A 101 -8.15 21.67 20.24
C PHE A 101 -8.51 20.20 20.05
N SER A 102 -9.49 19.94 19.18
CA SER A 102 -9.60 18.65 18.51
C SER A 102 -8.53 18.60 17.42
N SER A 103 -7.84 17.47 17.26
CA SER A 103 -6.78 17.37 16.27
C SER A 103 -6.77 16.03 15.55
N SER A 104 -6.37 16.06 14.28
CA SER A 104 -6.16 14.88 13.44
C SER A 104 -4.86 15.01 12.68
N THR A 105 -4.00 13.99 12.79
CA THR A 105 -2.69 13.98 12.16
C THR A 105 -2.78 13.36 10.76
N PHE A 106 -2.26 14.07 9.76
CA PHE A 106 -2.15 13.54 8.41
C PHE A 106 -1.21 12.32 8.39
N PRO A 107 -1.61 11.23 7.71
CA PRO A 107 -0.80 10.03 7.66
C PRO A 107 0.42 10.20 6.76
N THR A 108 1.40 9.31 6.94
CA THR A 108 2.61 9.23 6.14
C THR A 108 2.59 7.93 5.34
N PHE A 109 2.71 8.02 4.02
CA PHE A 109 2.69 6.84 3.15
C PHE A 109 4.08 6.19 3.11
N SER A 110 4.14 4.90 3.47
CA SER A 110 5.35 4.08 3.44
C SER A 110 5.27 3.05 2.32
N ASN A 111 6.38 2.88 1.60
CA ASN A 111 6.57 1.88 0.53
C ASN A 111 7.80 0.98 0.76
N ILE A 112 8.29 0.91 2.00
CA ILE A 112 9.54 0.25 2.38
C ILE A 112 9.55 -1.23 1.95
N TRP A 113 8.45 -1.96 2.15
CA TRP A 113 8.39 -3.38 1.79
C TRP A 113 8.30 -3.58 0.30
N TYR A 114 7.57 -2.72 -0.41
CA TYR A 114 7.58 -2.73 -1.87
C TYR A 114 8.98 -2.51 -2.44
N GLU A 115 9.70 -1.47 -2.03
CA GLU A 115 11.05 -1.18 -2.54
C GLU A 115 12.01 -2.36 -2.31
N LYS A 116 11.93 -2.99 -1.13
CA LYS A 116 12.79 -4.13 -0.77
C LYS A 116 12.46 -5.42 -1.53
N THR A 117 11.22 -5.56 -2.02
CA THR A 117 10.75 -6.83 -2.59
C THR A 117 10.38 -6.76 -4.07
N ALA A 118 10.31 -5.56 -4.67
CA ALA A 118 9.88 -5.34 -6.05
C ALA A 118 10.55 -6.26 -7.07
N LEU A 119 11.89 -6.34 -7.04
CA LEU A 119 12.66 -7.20 -7.95
C LEU A 119 12.34 -8.68 -7.74
N LEU A 120 12.22 -9.13 -6.49
CA LEU A 120 11.89 -10.51 -6.16
C LEU A 120 10.47 -10.88 -6.61
N ILE A 121 9.52 -9.94 -6.52
CA ILE A 121 8.16 -10.17 -7.04
C ILE A 121 8.21 -10.29 -8.56
N ALA A 122 8.96 -9.40 -9.24
CA ALA A 122 9.08 -9.44 -10.70
C ALA A 122 9.66 -10.76 -11.21
N GLU A 123 10.61 -11.35 -10.47
CA GLU A 123 11.19 -12.66 -10.76
C GLU A 123 10.21 -13.82 -10.48
N LEU A 124 9.44 -13.75 -9.39
CA LEU A 124 8.59 -14.86 -8.91
C LEU A 124 7.18 -14.87 -9.55
N ASP A 125 6.60 -13.69 -9.78
CA ASP A 125 5.26 -13.48 -10.34
C ASP A 125 5.18 -12.09 -10.98
N PHE A 126 5.58 -12.00 -12.26
CA PHE A 126 5.62 -10.74 -13.01
C PHE A 126 4.25 -10.05 -13.12
N LYS A 127 3.16 -10.81 -13.22
CA LYS A 127 1.82 -10.24 -13.29
C LYS A 127 1.43 -9.58 -11.97
N LEU A 128 1.73 -10.24 -10.86
CA LEU A 128 1.53 -9.64 -9.54
C LEU A 128 2.39 -8.39 -9.36
N PHE A 129 3.65 -8.41 -9.83
CA PHE A 129 4.51 -7.23 -9.80
C PHE A 129 3.87 -6.03 -10.49
N GLN A 130 3.33 -6.20 -11.71
CA GLN A 130 2.67 -5.11 -12.44
C GLN A 130 1.45 -4.54 -11.69
N GLU A 131 0.63 -5.42 -11.10
CA GLU A 131 -0.55 -5.02 -10.32
C GLU A 131 -0.14 -4.23 -9.06
N ILE A 132 0.90 -4.68 -8.35
CA ILE A 132 1.44 -4.02 -7.17
C ILE A 132 2.11 -2.68 -7.54
N GLN A 133 2.94 -2.67 -8.58
CA GLN A 133 3.61 -1.45 -9.04
C GLN A 133 2.60 -0.36 -9.40
N LYS A 134 1.52 -0.71 -10.09
CA LYS A 134 0.44 0.24 -10.39
C LYS A 134 -0.12 0.85 -9.10
N PHE A 135 -0.46 0.01 -8.11
CA PHE A 135 -1.00 0.49 -6.83
C PHE A 135 -0.05 1.44 -6.10
N TYR A 136 1.26 1.16 -6.07
CA TYR A 136 2.22 2.05 -5.41
C TYR A 136 2.42 3.38 -6.18
N ASN A 137 2.36 3.36 -7.50
CA ASN A 137 2.36 4.60 -8.30
C ASN A 137 1.09 5.43 -8.04
N ASP A 138 -0.08 4.78 -7.99
CA ASP A 138 -1.35 5.44 -7.67
C ASP A 138 -1.30 6.04 -6.24
N THR A 139 -0.68 5.33 -5.28
CA THR A 139 -0.48 5.82 -3.91
C THR A 139 0.47 7.02 -3.84
N LEU A 140 1.53 7.02 -4.67
CA LEU A 140 2.46 8.15 -4.75
C LEU A 140 1.77 9.41 -5.31
N ASP A 141 0.90 9.24 -6.31
CA ASP A 141 0.08 10.34 -6.84
C ASP A 141 -0.86 10.90 -5.76
N PHE A 142 -1.56 10.03 -5.02
CA PHE A 142 -2.38 10.45 -3.88
C PHE A 142 -1.56 11.22 -2.82
N LYS A 143 -0.37 10.72 -2.48
CA LYS A 143 0.55 11.39 -1.54
C LYS A 143 0.91 12.80 -2.03
N HIS A 144 1.32 12.94 -3.29
CA HIS A 144 1.69 14.25 -3.85
C HIS A 144 0.51 15.22 -3.84
N LYS A 145 -0.71 14.76 -4.16
CA LYS A 145 -1.93 15.58 -4.07
C LYS A 145 -2.20 16.05 -2.65
N GLN A 146 -2.09 15.15 -1.66
CA GLN A 146 -2.22 15.51 -0.25
C GLN A 146 -1.18 16.55 0.17
N GLU A 147 0.10 16.35 -0.19
CA GLU A 147 1.20 17.26 0.14
C GLU A 147 0.95 18.66 -0.46
N LEU A 148 0.56 18.72 -1.72
CA LEU A 148 0.21 19.99 -2.40
C LEU A 148 -0.91 20.74 -1.66
N ILE A 149 -1.98 20.04 -1.27
CA ILE A 149 -3.09 20.64 -0.52
C ILE A 149 -2.59 21.20 0.80
N ILE A 150 -1.87 20.38 1.58
CA ILE A 150 -1.33 20.78 2.88
C ILE A 150 -0.40 21.98 2.77
N GLU A 151 0.56 21.95 1.84
CA GLU A 151 1.52 23.06 1.63
C GLU A 151 0.79 24.36 1.31
N THR A 152 -0.23 24.29 0.45
CA THR A 152 -0.99 25.46 0.02
C THR A 152 -1.80 26.05 1.18
N LEU A 153 -2.42 25.20 2.00
CA LEU A 153 -3.20 25.60 3.19
C LEU A 153 -2.32 26.09 4.35
N THR A 154 -1.08 25.64 4.45
CA THR A 154 -0.16 26.01 5.55
C THR A 154 0.64 27.29 5.27
N HIS A 155 1.00 27.56 4.01
CA HIS A 155 1.95 28.62 3.67
C HIS A 155 1.30 29.86 3.04
N ASN A 156 -0.04 29.98 3.04
CA ASN A 156 -0.78 31.05 2.36
C ASN A 156 -0.23 31.25 0.94
N SER A 157 -0.27 30.19 0.13
CA SER A 157 0.26 30.21 -1.23
C SER A 157 -0.26 31.42 -2.00
N PRO A 158 0.61 32.23 -2.64
CA PRO A 158 0.16 33.35 -3.47
C PRO A 158 -0.56 32.88 -4.75
N THR A 159 -0.57 31.57 -5.02
CA THR A 159 -1.03 30.98 -6.29
C THR A 159 -2.49 30.51 -6.21
N PHE A 160 -2.95 30.06 -5.04
CA PHE A 160 -4.29 29.54 -4.85
C PHE A 160 -4.86 30.05 -3.53
N ASN A 161 -6.10 30.51 -3.56
CA ASN A 161 -6.85 30.81 -2.34
C ASN A 161 -7.45 29.52 -1.74
N GLU A 162 -7.93 29.62 -0.51
CA GLU A 162 -8.47 28.48 0.23
C GLU A 162 -9.68 27.84 -0.46
N GLU A 163 -10.57 28.64 -1.07
CA GLU A 163 -11.72 28.15 -1.85
C GLU A 163 -11.31 27.32 -3.07
N GLN A 164 -10.29 27.74 -3.82
CA GLN A 164 -9.78 27.02 -4.99
C GLN A 164 -9.19 25.66 -4.65
N ILE A 165 -8.57 25.52 -3.47
CA ILE A 165 -8.00 24.27 -2.98
C ILE A 165 -9.12 23.30 -2.56
N ILE A 166 -10.16 23.84 -1.93
CA ILE A 166 -11.35 23.08 -1.55
C ILE A 166 -12.04 22.55 -2.81
N GLU A 167 -12.24 23.39 -3.83
CA GLU A 167 -12.80 22.97 -5.12
C GLU A 167 -11.95 21.88 -5.78
N TYR A 168 -10.62 22.06 -5.80
CA TYR A 168 -9.70 21.05 -6.31
C TYR A 168 -9.84 19.70 -5.57
N PHE A 169 -9.89 19.71 -4.24
CA PHE A 169 -10.06 18.48 -3.47
C PHE A 169 -11.40 17.81 -3.77
N GLU A 170 -12.49 18.57 -3.83
CA GLU A 170 -13.82 18.04 -4.12
C GLU A 170 -13.91 17.40 -5.51
N MET A 171 -13.28 18.01 -6.52
CA MET A 171 -13.15 17.44 -7.86
C MET A 171 -12.41 16.10 -7.85
N THR A 172 -11.42 15.94 -6.97
CA THR A 172 -10.64 14.69 -6.82
C THR A 172 -11.27 13.66 -5.87
N SER A 173 -12.42 13.95 -5.28
CA SER A 173 -13.06 13.07 -4.29
C SER A 173 -13.54 11.73 -4.86
N GLU A 174 -13.87 11.69 -6.15
CA GLU A 174 -14.16 10.43 -6.86
C GLU A 174 -12.88 9.61 -7.06
N GLU A 175 -11.77 10.25 -7.43
CA GLU A 175 -10.46 9.61 -7.54
C GLU A 175 -10.02 8.99 -6.20
N ASN A 176 -10.36 9.63 -5.08
CA ASN A 176 -10.13 9.09 -3.72
C ASN A 176 -10.80 7.74 -3.47
N LYS A 177 -11.98 7.51 -4.06
CA LYS A 177 -12.64 6.20 -4.00
C LYS A 177 -11.92 5.18 -4.88
N GLU A 178 -11.44 5.60 -6.05
CA GLU A 178 -10.68 4.73 -6.95
C GLU A 178 -9.37 4.24 -6.31
N TYR A 179 -8.64 5.09 -5.59
CA TYR A 179 -7.43 4.67 -4.85
C TYR A 179 -7.76 3.62 -3.77
N LEU A 180 -8.87 3.79 -3.05
CA LEU A 180 -9.31 2.83 -2.03
C LEU A 180 -9.75 1.50 -2.65
N ASP A 181 -10.49 1.53 -3.75
CA ASP A 181 -10.90 0.32 -4.46
C ASP A 181 -9.70 -0.43 -5.04
N ALA A 182 -8.70 0.30 -5.55
CA ALA A 182 -7.42 -0.26 -5.97
C ALA A 182 -6.69 -0.92 -4.79
N ALA A 183 -6.65 -0.27 -3.62
CA ALA A 183 -6.07 -0.82 -2.40
C ALA A 183 -6.76 -2.12 -1.96
N TYR A 184 -8.10 -2.16 -1.98
CA TYR A 184 -8.86 -3.37 -1.61
C TYR A 184 -8.63 -4.52 -2.58
N LYS A 185 -8.60 -4.21 -3.89
CA LYS A 185 -8.34 -5.20 -4.93
C LYS A 185 -6.96 -5.82 -4.78
N ILE A 186 -5.93 -5.00 -4.58
CA ILE A 186 -4.56 -5.51 -4.45
C ILE A 186 -4.34 -6.22 -3.11
N TYR A 187 -4.96 -5.74 -2.01
CA TYR A 187 -4.94 -6.43 -0.73
C TYR A 187 -5.50 -7.84 -0.87
N ASN A 188 -6.71 -7.97 -1.44
CA ASN A 188 -7.33 -9.28 -1.66
C ASN A 188 -6.49 -10.19 -2.56
N ARG A 189 -5.84 -9.62 -3.58
CA ARG A 189 -4.95 -10.36 -4.47
C ARG A 189 -3.71 -10.91 -3.73
N VAL A 190 -3.19 -10.16 -2.78
CA VAL A 190 -1.98 -10.48 -2.02
C VAL A 190 -2.27 -11.43 -0.86
N THR A 191 -3.33 -11.19 -0.10
CA THR A 191 -3.65 -11.92 1.14
C THR A 191 -4.72 -13.00 0.97
N GLY A 192 -5.58 -12.87 -0.04
CA GLY A 192 -6.81 -13.67 -0.17
C GLY A 192 -7.95 -13.19 0.73
N GLU A 193 -7.75 -12.12 1.51
CA GLU A 193 -8.71 -11.62 2.49
C GLU A 193 -9.38 -10.33 2.00
N LYS A 194 -10.47 -9.93 2.66
CA LYS A 194 -11.07 -8.61 2.45
C LYS A 194 -10.67 -7.69 3.59
N ILE A 195 -10.45 -6.41 3.29
CA ILE A 195 -10.25 -5.42 4.36
C ILE A 195 -11.59 -5.26 5.09
N ILE A 196 -11.57 -5.46 6.40
CA ILE A 196 -12.72 -5.24 7.28
C ILE A 196 -12.39 -4.04 8.15
N TRP A 197 -13.05 -2.92 7.88
CA TRP A 197 -12.96 -1.77 8.75
C TRP A 197 -13.84 -1.96 9.97
N PRO A 198 -13.37 -1.58 11.17
CA PRO A 198 -14.26 -1.48 12.32
C PRO A 198 -15.41 -0.54 11.93
N SER A 199 -16.65 -1.05 11.97
CA SER A 199 -17.83 -0.21 11.85
C SER A 199 -17.77 0.82 12.98
N LYS A 200 -18.17 2.07 12.71
CA LYS A 200 -18.27 3.09 13.75
C LYS A 200 -19.05 2.48 14.90
N GLY A 201 -18.37 2.19 16.01
CA GLY A 201 -19.03 1.77 17.23
C GLY A 201 -20.10 2.82 17.50
N LYS A 202 -21.35 2.38 17.65
CA LYS A 202 -22.37 3.25 18.22
C LYS A 202 -21.80 3.69 19.56
N SER A 203 -21.32 4.93 19.63
CA SER A 203 -21.15 5.63 20.89
C SER A 203 -22.52 5.56 21.52
N ASN A 204 -22.65 4.74 22.56
CA ASN A 204 -23.82 4.73 23.42
C ASN A 204 -23.90 6.16 23.97
N LYS A 205 -24.85 6.93 23.44
CA LYS A 205 -25.39 8.11 24.11
C LYS A 205 -26.16 7.66 25.35
#